data_AF-A0A8T3LRC4-F1
#
_entry.id   AF-A0A8T3LRC4-F1
#
_cell.length_a   1.000
_cell.length_b   1.000
_cell.length_c   1.000
_cell.angle_alpha   90.00
_cell.angle_beta   90.00
_cell.angle_gamma   90.00
#
_symmetry.space_group_name_H-M   'P 1'
#
loop_
_entity.id
_entity.type
_entity.pdbx_description
1 polymer ?
#
loop_
_entity_poly.entity_id
_entity_poly.type
_entity_poly.pdbx_seq_one_letter_code
_entity_poly.pdbx_strand_id
1 'polypeptide(L)'
;MKRHVIGAWLLIGLAALLGGVVLGSNLLRQDGPGPVSLRRPAVGQVRPDYLPDGTPVWVIGHEDGTVDVLSGFDTHVPFNLGKMLWWCPSARALDNPHHGSKWDEYGVKLGGPAPAGLGSWEVSVQGSRVFLGSQRPAPPLDTPPNGPAQVDREWCRVPQDGVVFHTFAGWELWESPTAAVAAAPEGWILLEGGLVAAGGRVHLCAFSGCTDSVVAANVGLPPADMEFGPLGGDRFIARVRDGILVDVTRVVFLENGGP
;
A
#
# COMPACT_ATOMS: atom_id res chain seq x y z
N MET A 1 -22.84 -53.09 -59.04
CA MET A 1 -23.16 -52.45 -57.74
C MET A 1 -21.87 -51.98 -57.09
N LYS A 2 -21.53 -50.69 -57.21
CA LYS A 2 -20.36 -50.07 -56.58
C LYS A 2 -20.88 -49.18 -55.44
N ARG A 3 -20.55 -49.51 -54.19
CA ARG A 3 -20.86 -48.68 -53.02
C ARG A 3 -19.64 -47.83 -52.65
N HIS A 4 -19.93 -46.55 -52.44
CA HIS A 4 -19.00 -45.48 -52.12
C HIS A 4 -18.32 -45.66 -50.75
N VAL A 5 -17.01 -45.46 -50.69
CA VAL A 5 -16.21 -45.26 -49.47
C VAL A 5 -15.81 -43.78 -49.46
N ILE A 6 -16.68 -42.93 -48.94
CA ILE A 6 -16.39 -41.52 -48.65
C ILE A 6 -16.96 -41.27 -47.25
N GLY A 7 -16.12 -41.39 -46.22
CA GLY A 7 -16.63 -41.23 -44.85
C GLY A 7 -15.65 -41.33 -43.69
N ALA A 8 -14.35 -41.56 -43.93
CA ALA A 8 -13.38 -41.73 -42.84
C ALA A 8 -12.34 -40.60 -42.71
N TRP A 9 -12.15 -39.77 -43.74
CA TRP A 9 -11.05 -38.79 -43.75
C TRP A 9 -11.43 -37.39 -43.22
N LEU A 10 -12.72 -37.10 -43.00
CA LEU A 10 -13.16 -35.78 -42.53
C LEU A 10 -13.07 -35.59 -41.00
N LEU A 11 -13.01 -36.68 -40.22
CA LEU A 11 -13.04 -36.61 -38.74
C LEU A 11 -11.66 -36.45 -38.10
N ILE A 12 -10.57 -36.82 -38.79
CA ILE A 12 -9.20 -36.72 -38.25
C ILE A 12 -8.63 -35.31 -38.43
N GLY A 13 -9.04 -34.57 -39.47
CA GLY A 13 -8.58 -33.19 -39.71
C GLY A 13 -9.10 -32.16 -38.68
N LEU A 14 -10.28 -32.37 -38.11
CA LEU A 14 -10.89 -31.43 -37.15
C LEU A 14 -10.27 -31.56 -35.74
N ALA A 15 -9.88 -32.76 -35.34
CA ALA A 15 -9.26 -33.02 -34.03
C ALA A 15 -7.84 -32.42 -33.92
N ALA A 16 -7.07 -32.42 -35.02
CA ALA A 16 -5.73 -31.83 -35.05
C ALA A 16 -5.75 -30.29 -35.01
N LEU A 17 -6.75 -29.65 -35.64
CA LEU A 17 -6.94 -28.20 -35.59
C LEU A 17 -7.44 -27.71 -34.22
N LEU A 18 -8.32 -28.46 -33.54
CA LEU A 18 -8.77 -28.11 -32.19
C LEU A 18 -7.70 -28.39 -31.12
N GLY A 19 -6.90 -29.46 -31.26
CA GLY A 19 -5.78 -29.75 -30.36
C GLY A 19 -4.62 -28.74 -30.48
N GLY A 20 -4.33 -28.26 -31.70
CA GLY A 20 -3.29 -27.25 -31.94
C GLY A 20 -3.63 -25.87 -31.36
N VAL A 21 -4.91 -25.48 -31.37
CA VAL A 21 -5.36 -24.18 -30.84
C VAL A 21 -5.32 -24.13 -29.31
N VAL A 22 -5.57 -25.25 -28.61
CA VAL A 22 -5.51 -25.32 -27.13
C VAL A 22 -4.07 -25.37 -26.59
N LEU A 23 -3.13 -25.94 -27.35
CA LEU A 23 -1.69 -25.95 -26.97
C LEU A 23 -1.00 -24.60 -27.24
N GLY A 24 -1.39 -23.87 -28.29
CA GLY A 24 -0.84 -22.54 -28.58
C GLY A 24 -1.29 -21.43 -27.61
N SER A 25 -2.48 -21.56 -27.02
CA SER A 25 -3.06 -20.52 -26.15
C SER A 25 -2.60 -20.59 -24.69
N ASN A 26 -2.05 -21.72 -24.22
CA ASN A 26 -1.45 -21.82 -22.88
C ASN A 26 0.00 -21.30 -22.82
N LEU A 27 0.72 -21.26 -23.93
CA LEU A 27 2.09 -20.72 -23.98
C LEU A 27 2.13 -19.18 -24.08
N LEU A 28 1.02 -18.55 -24.46
CA LEU A 28 0.90 -17.10 -24.59
C LEU A 28 0.25 -16.42 -23.37
N ARG A 29 -0.15 -17.19 -22.36
CA ARG A 29 -0.79 -16.67 -21.15
C ARG A 29 0.20 -16.56 -20.00
N GLN A 30 1.23 -15.73 -20.17
CA GLN A 30 1.98 -15.16 -19.04
C GLN A 30 1.31 -13.85 -18.59
N ASP A 31 -0.01 -13.87 -18.36
CA ASP A 31 -0.77 -12.69 -17.91
C ASP A 31 -0.61 -12.42 -16.40
N GLY A 32 0.39 -13.02 -15.75
CA GLY A 32 0.76 -12.65 -14.39
C GLY A 32 1.47 -11.30 -14.41
N PRO A 33 1.20 -10.40 -13.44
CA PRO A 33 2.03 -9.21 -13.29
C PRO A 33 3.49 -9.66 -13.17
N GLY A 34 4.35 -9.10 -14.03
CA GLY A 34 5.78 -9.39 -13.99
C GLY A 34 6.38 -9.12 -12.61
N PRO A 35 7.60 -9.61 -12.35
CA PRO A 35 8.25 -9.43 -11.05
C PRO A 35 8.33 -7.94 -10.70
N VAL A 36 7.83 -7.59 -9.51
CA VAL A 36 7.83 -6.21 -9.02
C VAL A 36 9.27 -5.80 -8.74
N SER A 37 9.68 -4.66 -9.29
CA SER A 37 11.01 -4.12 -9.04
C SER A 37 10.99 -2.62 -8.74
N LEU A 38 11.81 -2.23 -7.77
CA LEU A 38 12.00 -0.86 -7.29
C LEU A 38 13.42 -0.39 -7.58
N ARG A 39 13.65 0.92 -7.53
CA ARG A 39 14.99 1.48 -7.64
C ARG A 39 15.73 1.25 -6.32
N ARG A 40 16.93 0.66 -6.39
CA ARG A 40 17.79 0.49 -5.23
C ARG A 40 18.26 1.87 -4.72
N PRO A 41 18.07 2.21 -3.43
CA PRO A 41 18.70 3.38 -2.83
C PRO A 41 20.21 3.19 -2.72
N ALA A 42 20.96 4.29 -2.57
CA ALA A 42 22.37 4.18 -2.19
C ALA A 42 22.50 3.66 -0.75
N VAL A 43 23.70 3.22 -0.37
CA VAL A 43 24.04 2.83 1.01
C VAL A 43 23.75 4.01 1.96
N GLY A 44 23.05 3.73 3.07
CA GLY A 44 22.62 4.71 4.07
C GLY A 44 21.45 5.60 3.63
N GLN A 45 20.90 5.42 2.42
CA GLN A 45 19.76 6.20 1.95
C GLN A 45 18.45 5.45 2.12
N VAL A 46 17.40 6.21 2.44
CA VAL A 46 16.02 5.75 2.49
C VAL A 46 15.21 6.51 1.47
N ARG A 47 14.24 5.83 0.85
CA ARG A 47 13.26 6.47 -0.01
C ARG A 47 11.85 5.89 0.21
N PRO A 48 10.82 6.73 0.12
CA PRO A 48 9.47 6.24 -0.09
C PRO A 48 9.35 5.71 -1.53
N ASP A 49 8.55 4.68 -1.71
CA ASP A 49 8.16 4.17 -3.03
C ASP A 49 6.75 3.58 -2.98
N TYR A 50 6.23 3.20 -4.15
CA TYR A 50 4.93 2.56 -4.28
C TYR A 50 5.04 1.28 -5.11
N LEU A 51 4.37 0.22 -4.67
CA LEU A 51 4.21 -0.99 -5.48
C LEU A 51 3.30 -0.71 -6.68
N PRO A 52 3.29 -1.57 -7.72
CA PRO A 52 2.45 -1.36 -8.91
C PRO A 52 0.95 -1.26 -8.62
N ASP A 53 0.47 -1.87 -7.52
CA ASP A 53 -0.93 -1.72 -7.11
C ASP A 53 -1.22 -0.39 -6.43
N GLY A 54 -0.17 0.35 -6.04
CA GLY A 54 -0.19 1.63 -5.32
C GLY A 54 0.12 1.52 -3.82
N THR A 55 0.45 0.32 -3.32
CA THR A 55 0.79 0.12 -1.90
C THR A 55 2.05 0.90 -1.52
N PRO A 56 2.01 1.79 -0.51
CA PRO A 56 3.17 2.52 -0.03
C PRO A 56 4.18 1.60 0.66
N VAL A 57 5.46 1.75 0.32
CA VAL A 57 6.58 1.05 0.95
C VAL A 57 7.75 1.98 1.24
N TRP A 58 8.59 1.59 2.18
CA TRP A 58 9.90 2.18 2.42
C TRP A 58 10.98 1.28 1.83
N VAL A 59 11.88 1.84 1.02
CA VAL A 59 13.07 1.13 0.53
C VAL A 59 14.29 1.71 1.23
N ILE A 60 14.94 0.88 2.04
CA ILE A 60 15.99 1.29 2.97
C ILE A 60 17.29 0.61 2.54
N GLY A 61 18.29 1.41 2.13
CA GLY A 61 19.65 0.94 1.88
C GLY A 61 20.47 1.04 3.15
N HIS A 62 20.81 -0.09 3.75
CA HIS A 62 21.55 -0.15 5.00
C HIS A 62 23.04 0.15 4.81
N GLU A 63 23.73 0.50 5.90
CA GLU A 63 25.18 0.82 5.89
C GLU A 63 26.06 -0.37 5.49
N ASP A 64 25.61 -1.60 5.74
CA ASP A 64 26.30 -2.83 5.34
C ASP A 64 26.10 -3.19 3.85
N GLY A 65 25.33 -2.38 3.12
CA GLY A 65 25.02 -2.56 1.71
C GLY A 65 23.80 -3.42 1.42
N THR A 66 23.17 -4.01 2.44
CA THR A 66 21.90 -4.72 2.31
C THR A 66 20.74 -3.75 2.08
N VAL A 67 19.58 -4.28 1.69
CA VAL A 67 18.39 -3.48 1.41
C VAL A 67 17.16 -4.18 1.99
N ASP A 68 16.36 -3.44 2.73
CA ASP A 68 15.02 -3.86 3.13
C ASP A 68 13.94 -3.05 2.44
N VAL A 69 12.79 -3.70 2.27
CA VAL A 69 11.56 -3.08 1.79
C VAL A 69 10.51 -3.32 2.86
N LEU A 70 10.04 -2.26 3.51
CA LEU A 70 9.13 -2.28 4.65
C LEU A 70 7.79 -1.65 4.31
N SER A 71 6.73 -2.04 5.02
CA SER A 71 5.40 -1.43 4.86
C SER A 71 5.46 0.07 5.16
N GLY A 72 4.78 0.88 4.34
CA GLY A 72 4.61 2.31 4.60
C GLY A 72 3.56 2.63 5.68
N PHE A 73 2.81 1.62 6.15
CA PHE A 73 1.70 1.80 7.08
C PHE A 73 2.07 1.49 8.53
N ASP A 74 1.54 2.29 9.46
CA ASP A 74 1.51 1.97 10.88
C ASP A 74 0.68 0.71 11.14
N THR A 75 1.12 -0.15 12.06
CA THR A 75 0.35 -1.29 12.56
C THR A 75 -0.58 -0.93 13.73
N HIS A 76 -0.44 0.26 14.33
CA HIS A 76 -1.40 0.88 15.22
C HIS A 76 -2.54 1.52 14.41
N VAL A 77 -3.60 0.75 14.19
CA VAL A 77 -4.77 1.15 13.39
C VAL A 77 -6.02 1.29 14.27
N PRO A 78 -6.13 2.32 15.12
CA PRO A 78 -7.37 2.55 15.86
C PRO A 78 -8.53 2.72 14.87
N PHE A 79 -9.63 2.02 15.13
CA PHE A 79 -10.78 1.92 14.22
C PHE A 79 -10.39 1.41 12.82
N ASN A 80 -9.32 0.60 12.71
CA ASN A 80 -8.78 0.09 11.45
C ASN A 80 -8.48 1.19 10.41
N LEU A 81 -8.26 2.42 10.84
CA LEU A 81 -7.87 3.52 9.97
C LEU A 81 -6.35 3.55 9.90
N GLY A 82 -5.81 3.27 8.72
CA GLY A 82 -4.36 3.30 8.49
C GLY A 82 -3.78 4.70 8.71
N LYS A 83 -2.48 4.74 8.99
CA LYS A 83 -1.65 5.95 9.04
C LYS A 83 -0.36 5.70 8.28
N MET A 84 0.15 6.74 7.63
CA MET A 84 1.45 6.67 6.97
C MET A 84 2.58 7.01 7.94
N LEU A 85 3.65 6.23 7.83
CA LEU A 85 4.85 6.45 8.60
C LEU A 85 5.70 7.54 7.97
N TRP A 86 6.49 8.21 8.82
CA TRP A 86 7.58 9.09 8.41
C TRP A 86 8.90 8.38 8.65
N TRP A 87 9.88 8.64 7.79
CA TRP A 87 11.27 8.32 8.06
C TRP A 87 11.97 9.52 8.68
N CYS A 88 12.61 9.31 9.82
CA CYS A 88 13.43 10.31 10.49
C CYS A 88 14.92 9.99 10.32
N PRO A 89 15.67 10.78 9.51
CA PRO A 89 17.08 10.50 9.25
C PRO A 89 17.97 10.55 10.50
N SER A 90 17.76 11.50 11.41
CA SER A 90 18.56 11.65 12.64
C SER A 90 18.38 10.47 13.60
N ALA A 91 17.19 9.87 13.65
CA ALA A 91 16.92 8.68 14.46
C ALA A 91 17.22 7.36 13.72
N ARG A 92 17.45 7.40 12.40
CA ARG A 92 17.47 6.24 11.49
C ARG A 92 16.32 5.27 11.79
N ALA A 93 15.11 5.79 11.74
CA ALA A 93 13.93 5.10 12.23
C ALA A 93 12.64 5.60 11.57
N LEU A 94 11.60 4.77 11.65
CA LEU A 94 10.25 5.10 11.23
C LEU A 94 9.42 5.56 12.43
N ASP A 95 8.58 6.57 12.21
CA ASP A 95 7.73 7.18 13.24
C ASP A 95 6.30 7.38 12.71
N ASN A 96 5.30 7.13 13.55
CA ASN A 96 3.97 7.68 13.35
C ASN A 96 3.84 8.98 14.14
N PRO A 97 3.82 10.15 13.49
CA PRO A 97 3.72 11.44 14.16
C PRO A 97 2.40 11.65 14.92
N HIS A 98 1.34 10.89 14.60
CA HIS A 98 0.03 11.05 15.24
C HIS A 98 -0.06 10.40 16.61
N HIS A 99 0.50 9.21 16.75
CA HIS A 99 0.31 8.37 17.95
C HIS A 99 1.64 7.90 18.56
N GLY A 100 2.77 8.24 17.95
CA GLY A 100 4.10 7.98 18.49
C GLY A 100 4.54 6.51 18.46
N SER A 101 3.94 5.67 17.61
CA SER A 101 4.46 4.34 17.29
C SER A 101 5.80 4.48 16.56
N LYS A 102 6.80 3.66 16.93
CA LYS A 102 8.18 3.81 16.42
C LYS A 102 8.79 2.46 16.08
N TRP A 103 9.56 2.42 15.01
CA TRP A 103 10.29 1.24 14.53
C TRP A 103 11.70 1.62 14.11
N ASP A 104 12.64 0.70 14.24
CA ASP A 104 13.96 0.88 13.67
C ASP A 104 13.92 0.73 12.13
N GLU A 105 15.09 0.88 11.51
CA GLU A 105 15.25 0.78 10.06
C GLU A 105 15.03 -0.64 9.49
N TYR A 106 14.88 -1.67 10.34
CA TYR A 106 14.58 -3.05 9.96
C TYR A 106 13.11 -3.40 10.21
N GLY A 107 12.30 -2.43 10.66
CA GLY A 107 10.89 -2.63 10.97
C GLY A 107 10.63 -3.30 12.31
N VAL A 108 11.65 -3.43 13.18
CA VAL A 108 11.48 -3.92 14.54
C VAL A 108 10.87 -2.80 15.38
N LYS A 109 9.83 -3.13 16.15
CA LYS A 109 9.15 -2.15 17.00
C LYS A 109 10.09 -1.66 18.10
N LEU A 110 10.24 -0.34 18.22
CA LEU A 110 10.99 0.32 19.28
C LEU A 110 10.10 0.75 20.45
N GLY A 111 8.86 1.17 20.16
CA GLY A 111 7.90 1.55 21.19
C GLY A 111 6.61 2.18 20.66
N GLY A 112 5.85 2.80 21.56
CA GLY A 112 4.52 3.35 21.26
C GLY A 112 3.41 2.29 21.20
N PRO A 113 2.21 2.67 20.71
CA PRO A 113 0.99 1.87 20.85
C PRO A 113 0.80 0.77 19.77
N ALA A 114 1.67 0.71 18.75
CA ALA A 114 1.65 -0.37 17.75
C ALA A 114 1.74 -1.77 18.39
N PRO A 115 0.93 -2.74 17.94
CA PRO A 115 0.92 -4.09 18.51
C PRO A 115 2.04 -4.98 17.97
N ALA A 116 2.75 -4.57 16.91
CA ALA A 116 3.75 -5.38 16.21
C ALA A 116 4.78 -4.53 15.46
N GLY A 117 5.83 -5.18 14.94
CA GLY A 117 6.74 -4.59 13.95
C GLY A 117 6.07 -4.32 12.60
N LEU A 118 6.87 -3.98 11.59
CA LEU A 118 6.41 -3.76 10.22
C LEU A 118 6.61 -5.01 9.37
N GLY A 119 5.59 -5.37 8.57
CA GLY A 119 5.77 -6.36 7.50
C GLY A 119 6.81 -5.89 6.48
N SER A 120 7.53 -6.84 5.89
CA SER A 120 8.57 -6.59 4.89
C SER A 120 8.35 -7.43 3.64
N TRP A 121 9.19 -7.25 2.62
CA TRP A 121 9.21 -8.13 1.45
C TRP A 121 10.52 -8.90 1.39
N GLU A 122 10.49 -10.11 0.83
CA GLU A 122 11.71 -10.77 0.35
C GLU A 122 12.35 -9.89 -0.72
N VAL A 123 13.67 -9.68 -0.63
CA VAL A 123 14.41 -8.79 -1.52
C VAL A 123 15.53 -9.55 -2.19
N SER A 124 15.66 -9.38 -3.51
CA SER A 124 16.88 -9.72 -4.25
C SER A 124 17.37 -8.49 -5.00
N VAL A 125 18.69 -8.28 -5.01
CA VAL A 125 19.32 -7.10 -5.60
C VAL A 125 20.03 -7.48 -6.89
N GLN A 126 19.76 -6.76 -7.98
CA GLN A 126 20.49 -6.90 -9.25
C GLN A 126 20.86 -5.51 -9.77
N GLY A 127 22.14 -5.16 -9.64
CA GLY A 127 22.65 -3.84 -10.01
C GLY A 127 21.93 -2.71 -9.27
N SER A 128 21.22 -1.85 -10.01
CA SER A 128 20.48 -0.69 -9.52
C SER A 128 19.02 -0.98 -9.17
N ARG A 129 18.60 -2.24 -9.20
CA ARG A 129 17.21 -2.67 -8.97
C ARG A 129 17.10 -3.61 -7.78
N VAL A 130 15.98 -3.46 -7.08
CA VAL A 130 15.51 -4.34 -6.00
C VAL A 130 14.30 -5.08 -6.54
N PHE A 131 14.33 -6.40 -6.54
CA PHE A 131 13.20 -7.25 -6.95
C PHE A 131 12.53 -7.81 -5.70
N LEU A 132 11.21 -7.69 -5.66
CA LEU A 132 10.42 -8.13 -4.52
C LEU A 132 9.92 -9.56 -4.74
N GLY A 133 10.09 -10.39 -3.72
CA GLY A 133 9.45 -11.68 -3.59
C GLY A 133 8.20 -11.61 -2.73
N SER A 134 7.98 -12.64 -1.91
CA SER A 134 6.80 -12.73 -1.07
C SER A 134 6.84 -11.70 0.06
N GLN A 135 5.67 -11.24 0.49
CA GLN A 135 5.57 -10.46 1.71
C GLN A 135 5.87 -11.35 2.93
N ARG A 136 6.71 -10.86 3.83
CA ARG A 136 7.05 -11.46 5.12
C ARG A 136 6.21 -10.82 6.23
N PRO A 137 5.79 -11.59 7.24
CA PRO A 137 5.11 -11.03 8.40
C PRO A 137 6.03 -10.06 9.15
N ALA A 138 5.43 -9.24 10.02
CA ALA A 138 6.18 -8.38 10.92
C ALA A 138 7.12 -9.19 11.83
N PRO A 139 8.29 -8.65 12.22
CA PRO A 139 9.14 -9.25 13.24
C PRO A 139 8.36 -9.51 14.55
N PRO A 140 8.61 -10.65 15.23
CA PRO A 140 8.10 -10.89 16.58
C PRO A 140 8.43 -9.76 17.56
N LEU A 141 7.55 -9.53 18.54
CA LEU A 141 7.71 -8.44 19.52
C LEU A 141 8.96 -8.55 20.40
N ASP A 142 9.50 -9.75 20.56
CA ASP A 142 10.74 -10.03 21.31
C ASP A 142 12.00 -9.96 20.44
N THR A 143 11.86 -9.61 19.15
CA THR A 143 13.02 -9.35 18.28
C THR A 143 13.79 -8.15 18.85
N PRO A 144 15.08 -8.30 19.20
CA PRO A 144 15.87 -7.19 19.69
C PRO A 144 16.04 -6.15 18.57
N PRO A 145 15.78 -4.85 18.83
CA PRO A 145 15.98 -3.82 17.83
C PRO A 145 17.48 -3.62 17.54
N ASN A 146 17.79 -3.14 16.34
CA ASN A 146 19.15 -2.74 15.99
C ASN A 146 19.43 -1.30 16.47
N GLY A 147 20.65 -1.03 16.93
CA GLY A 147 21.09 0.31 17.31
C GLY A 147 20.61 0.74 18.71
N PRO A 148 20.59 2.05 19.00
CA PRO A 148 20.24 2.57 20.32
C PRO A 148 18.76 2.37 20.64
N ALA A 149 18.45 2.34 21.95
CA ALA A 149 17.08 2.28 22.44
C ALA A 149 16.26 3.51 22.00
N GLN A 150 14.94 3.40 22.03
CA GLN A 150 14.04 4.48 21.60
C GLN A 150 14.36 5.84 22.27
N VAL A 151 14.67 5.83 23.57
CA VAL A 151 14.91 7.04 24.37
C VAL A 151 16.23 7.74 24.03
N ASP A 152 17.17 7.02 23.42
CA ASP A 152 18.50 7.51 23.10
C ASP A 152 18.61 7.98 21.63
N ARG A 153 17.52 7.89 20.86
CA ARG A 153 17.46 8.34 19.46
C ARG A 153 17.05 9.80 19.34
N GLU A 154 17.67 10.50 18.39
CA GLU A 154 17.32 11.88 18.04
C GLU A 154 16.12 11.90 17.09
N TRP A 155 14.91 11.89 17.65
CA TRP A 155 13.66 11.91 16.87
C TRP A 155 13.36 13.28 16.28
N CYS A 156 12.95 13.26 15.01
CA CYS A 156 12.35 14.36 14.30
C CYS A 156 11.00 14.67 14.95
N ARG A 157 10.73 15.96 15.16
CA ARG A 157 9.51 16.46 15.81
C ARG A 157 8.61 17.17 14.82
N VAL A 158 9.22 17.82 13.84
CA VAL A 158 8.54 18.61 12.83
C VAL A 158 9.13 18.33 11.45
N PRO A 159 8.41 18.67 10.38
CA PRO A 159 8.91 18.39 9.03
C PRO A 159 10.24 19.05 8.68
N GLN A 160 10.49 20.21 9.26
CA GLN A 160 11.71 20.99 9.07
C GLN A 160 12.96 20.26 9.58
N ASP A 161 12.79 19.19 10.37
CA ASP A 161 13.88 18.32 10.84
C ASP A 161 14.38 17.35 9.74
N GLY A 162 13.97 17.57 8.48
CA GLY A 162 14.40 16.75 7.34
C GLY A 162 13.70 15.40 7.28
N VAL A 163 12.47 15.29 7.80
CA VAL A 163 11.68 14.06 7.69
C VAL A 163 11.46 13.72 6.22
N VAL A 164 11.53 12.43 5.93
CA VAL A 164 11.16 11.90 4.62
C VAL A 164 9.77 11.28 4.77
N PHE A 165 8.87 11.58 3.85
CA PHE A 165 7.51 11.06 3.82
C PHE A 165 7.11 10.72 2.40
N HIS A 166 6.14 9.83 2.26
CA HIS A 166 5.52 9.55 0.96
C HIS A 166 4.83 10.79 0.41
N THR A 167 5.13 11.11 -0.85
CA THR A 167 4.44 12.17 -1.58
C THR A 167 3.52 11.55 -2.61
N PHE A 168 2.47 12.29 -2.96
CA PHE A 168 1.46 11.85 -3.93
C PHE A 168 1.61 12.60 -5.25
N ALA A 169 2.84 12.98 -5.59
CA ALA A 169 3.12 13.62 -6.86
C ALA A 169 2.71 12.69 -8.02
N GLY A 170 1.86 13.19 -8.92
CA GLY A 170 1.32 12.41 -10.04
C GLY A 170 0.10 11.56 -9.72
N TRP A 171 -0.39 11.56 -8.47
CA TRP A 171 -1.69 10.97 -8.15
C TRP A 171 -2.80 11.96 -8.49
N GLU A 172 -3.88 11.45 -9.06
CA GLU A 172 -5.12 12.21 -9.20
C GLU A 172 -5.80 12.31 -7.83
N LEU A 173 -6.04 13.54 -7.38
CA LEU A 173 -6.81 13.81 -6.18
C LEU A 173 -8.29 13.89 -6.56
N TRP A 174 -9.09 13.01 -5.99
CA TRP A 174 -10.53 12.94 -6.23
C TRP A 174 -11.32 13.63 -5.12
N GLU A 175 -12.12 14.63 -5.47
CA GLU A 175 -13.09 15.27 -4.56
C GLU A 175 -14.43 14.52 -4.50
N SER A 176 -14.68 13.63 -5.46
CA SER A 176 -15.89 12.81 -5.58
C SER A 176 -15.56 11.33 -5.36
N PRO A 177 -15.89 10.74 -4.19
CA PRO A 177 -15.65 9.33 -3.92
C PRO A 177 -16.32 8.40 -4.94
N THR A 178 -17.56 8.70 -5.36
CA THR A 178 -18.28 7.87 -6.34
C THR A 178 -17.60 7.91 -7.71
N ALA A 179 -17.19 9.10 -8.17
CA ALA A 179 -16.49 9.23 -9.45
C ALA A 179 -15.14 8.51 -9.42
N ALA A 180 -14.41 8.60 -8.32
CA ALA A 180 -13.11 7.94 -8.15
C ALA A 180 -13.22 6.42 -8.27
N VAL A 181 -14.20 5.81 -7.59
CA VAL A 181 -14.43 4.37 -7.63
C VAL A 181 -14.93 3.91 -9.00
N ALA A 182 -15.74 4.72 -9.69
CA ALA A 182 -16.15 4.42 -11.06
C ALA A 182 -14.99 4.48 -12.06
N ALA A 183 -14.06 5.43 -11.88
CA ALA A 183 -12.90 5.62 -12.77
C ALA A 183 -11.77 4.62 -12.51
N ALA A 184 -11.54 4.24 -11.25
CA ALA A 184 -10.54 3.28 -10.83
C ALA A 184 -11.21 2.09 -10.12
N PRO A 185 -11.80 1.14 -10.88
CA PRO A 185 -12.59 0.05 -10.30
C PRO A 185 -11.75 -0.88 -9.41
N GLU A 186 -10.42 -0.87 -9.57
CA GLU A 186 -9.47 -1.61 -8.74
C GLU A 186 -8.20 -0.78 -8.53
N GLY A 187 -7.58 -0.89 -7.35
CA GLY A 187 -6.28 -0.27 -7.03
C GLY A 187 -6.35 0.88 -6.02
N TRP A 188 -5.20 1.46 -5.69
CA TRP A 188 -5.14 2.59 -4.74
C TRP A 188 -5.48 3.92 -5.42
N ILE A 189 -6.28 4.74 -4.73
CA ILE A 189 -6.66 6.10 -5.12
C ILE A 189 -6.42 7.10 -3.99
N LEU A 190 -6.27 8.37 -4.33
CA LEU A 190 -6.17 9.49 -3.39
C LEU A 190 -7.47 10.30 -3.42
N LEU A 191 -8.07 10.52 -2.25
CA LEU A 191 -9.39 11.12 -2.06
C LEU A 191 -9.32 12.28 -1.07
N GLU A 192 -10.18 13.27 -1.27
CA GLU A 192 -10.49 14.30 -0.28
C GLU A 192 -11.92 14.11 0.24
N GLY A 193 -12.13 14.28 1.55
CA GLY A 193 -13.46 14.13 2.12
C GLY A 193 -13.49 13.97 3.64
N GLY A 194 -14.57 13.38 4.13
CA GLY A 194 -14.77 13.08 5.55
C GLY A 194 -15.37 11.69 5.77
N LEU A 195 -14.92 11.00 6.82
CA LEU A 195 -15.51 9.72 7.22
C LEU A 195 -16.75 9.96 8.08
N VAL A 196 -17.86 9.34 7.71
CA VAL A 196 -19.15 9.46 8.40
C VAL A 196 -19.70 8.07 8.73
N ALA A 197 -20.07 7.87 9.99
CA ALA A 197 -20.77 6.67 10.42
C ALA A 197 -22.28 6.82 10.21
N ALA A 198 -22.88 5.97 9.37
CA ALA A 198 -24.31 5.99 9.08
C ALA A 198 -24.82 4.56 8.84
N GLY A 199 -25.99 4.22 9.43
CA GLY A 199 -26.62 2.92 9.21
C GLY A 199 -25.76 1.71 9.60
N GLY A 200 -24.88 1.85 10.60
CA GLY A 200 -23.96 0.79 11.03
C GLY A 200 -22.77 0.56 10.08
N ARG A 201 -22.49 1.49 9.17
CA ARG A 201 -21.35 1.46 8.25
C ARG A 201 -20.59 2.78 8.30
N VAL A 202 -19.36 2.76 7.80
CA VAL A 202 -18.57 3.97 7.57
C VAL A 202 -18.60 4.28 6.08
N HIS A 203 -18.82 5.56 5.77
CA HIS A 203 -18.80 6.11 4.42
C HIS A 203 -17.71 7.15 4.33
N LEU A 204 -16.99 7.21 3.21
CA LEU A 204 -16.23 8.39 2.83
C LEU A 204 -17.16 9.29 2.02
N CYS A 205 -17.48 10.46 2.57
CA CYS A 205 -18.31 11.47 1.93
C CYS A 205 -17.44 12.55 1.28
N ALA A 206 -17.88 13.07 0.14
CA ALA A 206 -17.32 14.29 -0.43
C ALA A 206 -17.46 15.46 0.55
N PHE A 207 -16.58 16.47 0.41
CA PHE A 207 -16.63 17.67 1.24
C PHE A 207 -17.94 18.48 1.06
N SER A 208 -18.56 18.39 -0.11
CA SER A 208 -19.85 19.03 -0.41
C SER A 208 -21.05 18.33 0.26
N GLY A 209 -20.85 17.13 0.84
CA GLY A 209 -21.86 16.38 1.58
C GLY A 209 -21.95 14.90 1.19
N CYS A 210 -22.67 14.11 1.99
CA CYS A 210 -22.75 12.64 1.83
C CYS A 210 -23.68 12.12 0.73
N THR A 211 -24.30 13.00 -0.08
CA THR A 211 -25.02 12.57 -1.29
C THR A 211 -24.06 11.89 -2.27
N ASP A 212 -22.81 12.34 -2.31
CA ASP A 212 -21.71 11.66 -2.97
C ASP A 212 -20.84 10.96 -1.90
N SER A 213 -20.99 9.64 -1.81
CA SER A 213 -20.25 8.85 -0.83
C SER A 213 -20.05 7.42 -1.29
N VAL A 214 -18.98 6.79 -0.80
CA VAL A 214 -18.71 5.36 -0.98
C VAL A 214 -18.50 4.71 0.38
N VAL A 215 -18.92 3.44 0.51
CA VAL A 215 -18.68 2.64 1.71
C VAL A 215 -17.17 2.44 1.91
N ALA A 216 -16.69 2.79 3.11
CA ALA A 216 -15.36 2.49 3.61
C ALA A 216 -15.43 1.23 4.49
N ALA A 217 -15.20 0.08 3.88
CA ALA A 217 -15.25 -1.19 4.58
C ALA A 217 -14.06 -1.39 5.52
N ASN A 218 -14.27 -2.24 6.52
CA ASN A 218 -13.33 -2.56 7.59
C ASN A 218 -12.91 -1.38 8.49
N VAL A 219 -13.35 -0.15 8.23
CA VAL A 219 -13.19 0.96 9.17
C VAL A 219 -14.14 0.75 10.35
N GLY A 220 -13.59 0.76 11.56
CA GLY A 220 -14.33 0.61 12.80
C GLY A 220 -15.26 1.80 13.04
N LEU A 221 -16.45 1.54 13.58
CA LEU A 221 -17.35 2.58 14.04
C LEU A 221 -16.75 3.24 15.29
N PRO A 222 -16.61 4.56 15.32
CA PRO A 222 -16.16 5.25 16.52
C PRO A 222 -17.27 5.18 17.58
N PRO A 223 -16.93 5.30 18.87
CA PRO A 223 -17.90 5.50 19.94
C PRO A 223 -18.86 6.66 19.63
N ALA A 224 -20.08 6.62 20.18
CA ALA A 224 -21.12 7.63 19.90
C ALA A 224 -20.73 9.07 20.30
N ASP A 225 -19.78 9.21 21.23
CA ASP A 225 -19.21 10.48 21.71
C ASP A 225 -17.92 10.88 20.97
N MET A 226 -17.52 10.09 19.96
CA MET A 226 -16.31 10.32 19.18
C MET A 226 -16.67 10.49 17.72
N GLU A 227 -16.46 11.69 17.18
CA GLU A 227 -16.35 11.86 15.74
C GLU A 227 -14.99 11.34 15.28
N PHE A 228 -14.86 10.98 14.00
CA PHE A 228 -13.55 10.62 13.41
C PHE A 228 -12.51 11.78 13.48
N GLY A 229 -12.90 12.95 14.01
CA GLY A 229 -12.14 14.18 14.22
C GLY A 229 -12.82 15.38 13.54
N PRO A 230 -12.31 16.61 13.66
CA PRO A 230 -12.71 17.69 12.77
C PRO A 230 -12.17 17.37 11.37
N LEU A 231 -13.01 16.81 10.49
CA LEU A 231 -12.60 16.29 9.17
C LEU A 231 -13.12 17.16 8.01
N GLY A 232 -12.80 18.44 8.03
CA GLY A 232 -12.92 19.27 6.83
C GLY A 232 -11.59 19.28 6.08
N GLY A 233 -11.57 18.83 4.82
CA GLY A 233 -10.37 18.89 3.95
C GLY A 233 -9.31 17.82 4.23
N ASP A 234 -9.70 16.73 4.91
CA ASP A 234 -8.82 15.60 5.14
C ASP A 234 -8.60 14.80 3.85
N ARG A 235 -7.39 14.25 3.71
CA ARG A 235 -7.04 13.40 2.58
C ARG A 235 -6.82 11.96 3.02
N PHE A 236 -7.22 11.06 2.14
CA PHE A 236 -7.13 9.62 2.34
C PHE A 236 -6.53 8.97 1.12
N ILE A 237 -5.72 7.94 1.34
CA ILE A 237 -5.58 6.90 0.33
C ILE A 237 -6.45 5.73 0.71
N ALA A 238 -7.06 5.11 -0.29
CA ALA A 238 -7.86 3.92 -0.10
C ALA A 238 -7.68 3.01 -1.32
N ARG A 239 -7.87 1.72 -1.11
CA ARG A 239 -7.89 0.75 -2.21
C ARG A 239 -9.32 0.51 -2.63
N VAL A 240 -9.62 0.66 -3.91
CA VAL A 240 -10.89 0.25 -4.50
C VAL A 240 -10.85 -1.25 -4.72
N ARG A 241 -11.89 -1.95 -4.26
CA ARG A 241 -12.18 -3.35 -4.57
C ARG A 241 -13.68 -3.54 -4.65
N ASP A 242 -14.17 -4.16 -5.72
CA ASP A 242 -15.60 -4.48 -5.87
C ASP A 242 -16.53 -3.26 -5.66
N GLY A 243 -16.09 -2.06 -6.08
CA GLY A 243 -16.87 -0.83 -5.95
C GLY A 243 -16.97 -0.23 -4.54
N ILE A 244 -16.16 -0.70 -3.58
CA ILE A 244 -16.05 -0.14 -2.23
C ILE A 244 -14.61 0.26 -1.91
N LEU A 245 -14.44 1.08 -0.88
CA LEU A 245 -13.13 1.45 -0.36
C LEU A 245 -12.73 0.48 0.75
N VAL A 246 -11.51 -0.07 0.66
CA VAL A 246 -10.85 -0.86 1.70
C VAL A 246 -9.49 -0.25 2.04
N ASP A 247 -8.87 -0.71 3.13
CA ASP A 247 -7.53 -0.28 3.56
C ASP A 247 -7.40 1.25 3.69
N VAL A 248 -8.49 1.92 4.09
CA VAL A 248 -8.57 3.39 4.17
C VAL A 248 -7.51 3.90 5.13
N THR A 249 -6.68 4.81 4.64
CA THR A 249 -5.54 5.36 5.35
C THR A 249 -5.61 6.87 5.29
N ARG A 250 -5.64 7.52 6.45
CA ARG A 250 -5.53 8.98 6.53
C ARG A 250 -4.10 9.38 6.21
N VAL A 251 -3.93 10.34 5.31
CA VAL A 251 -2.61 10.86 4.93
C VAL A 251 -2.50 12.30 5.38
N VAL A 252 -1.39 12.63 6.05
CA VAL A 252 -1.10 14.02 6.40
C VAL A 252 -0.36 14.63 5.24
N PHE A 253 -1.02 15.59 4.59
CA PHE A 253 -0.25 16.55 3.83
C PHE A 253 0.26 17.58 4.81
N LEU A 254 1.56 17.66 4.89
CA LEU A 254 2.17 18.93 5.20
C LEU A 254 1.88 19.75 3.96
N GLU A 255 0.84 20.59 4.01
CA GLU A 255 0.73 21.66 3.04
C GLU A 255 2.10 22.30 3.00
N ASN A 256 2.76 22.23 1.84
CA ASN A 256 4.05 22.86 1.65
C ASN A 256 3.91 24.22 2.29
N GLY A 257 4.67 24.46 3.36
CA GLY A 257 4.76 25.79 3.92
C GLY A 257 5.06 26.69 2.74
N GLY A 258 4.05 27.46 2.33
CA GLY A 258 4.33 28.67 1.59
C GLY A 258 5.40 29.40 2.40
N PRO A 259 6.42 29.96 1.75
CA PRO A 259 7.41 30.75 2.46
C PRO A 259 6.76 31.79 3.40
#